data_AF-D8FJ22-F1
#
_entry.id   AF-D8FJ22-F1
#
_cell.length_a   1.000
_cell.length_b   1.000
_cell.length_c   1.000
_cell.angle_alpha   90.00
_cell.angle_beta   90.00
_cell.angle_gamma   90.00
#
_symmetry.space_group_name_H-M   'P 1'
#
loop_
_entity.id
_entity.type
_entity.pdbx_description
1 polymer ?
#
loop_
_entity_poly.entity_id
_entity_poly.type
_entity_poly.pdbx_seq_one_letter_code
_entity_poly.pdbx_strand_id
1 'polypeptide(L)'
;MDLIVGLPGENRDSIINSIKKDNDLEPDNITIHTLSLKKGSRLYDENFINDKDYWDVMEFSKKFMEENNYFPYYLYRQKRMALSGENIGYAKKGHICKYNVISMEEIEDILGFGISSSSKIMDKNHNFKRTFNYKSLNDYINRINDIILMKLSLIEKKDE
;
A
#
# COMPACT_ATOMS: atom_id res chain seq x y z
N MET A 1 10.06 -0.15 6.07
CA MET A 1 9.38 0.10 7.36
C MET A 1 8.10 0.85 7.06
N ASP A 2 7.01 0.54 7.76
CA ASP A 2 5.70 1.17 7.54
C ASP A 2 5.15 1.71 8.86
N LEU A 3 4.74 2.98 8.86
CA LEU A 3 4.09 3.65 9.97
C LEU A 3 2.63 3.96 9.61
N ILE A 4 1.74 3.87 10.60
CA ILE A 4 0.36 4.32 10.48
C ILE A 4 0.14 5.44 11.48
N VAL A 5 -0.11 6.65 10.98
CA VAL A 5 -0.39 7.85 11.75
C VAL A 5 -1.88 7.95 12.03
N GLY A 6 -2.22 8.22 13.29
CA GLY A 6 -3.58 8.46 13.75
C GLY A 6 -4.26 7.22 14.31
N LEU A 7 -3.48 6.30 14.87
CA LEU A 7 -4.00 5.17 15.65
C LEU A 7 -4.62 5.66 16.97
N PRO A 8 -5.56 4.88 17.57
CA PRO A 8 -6.15 5.23 18.86
C PRO A 8 -5.08 5.45 19.95
N GLY A 9 -5.21 6.56 20.67
CA GLY A 9 -4.28 6.93 21.75
C GLY A 9 -3.02 7.69 21.30
N GLU A 10 -2.79 7.85 19.99
CA GLU A 10 -1.65 8.63 19.51
C GLU A 10 -1.84 10.13 19.72
N ASN A 11 -0.72 10.79 20.01
CA ASN A 11 -0.58 12.23 19.99
C ASN A 11 0.59 12.63 19.09
N ARG A 12 0.71 13.93 18.84
CA ARG A 12 1.74 14.50 17.97
C ARG A 12 3.15 14.04 18.35
N ASP A 13 3.50 14.13 19.63
CA ASP A 13 4.84 13.84 20.11
C ASP A 13 5.17 12.35 20.01
N SER A 14 4.18 11.48 20.27
CA SER A 14 4.36 10.03 20.10
C SER A 14 4.63 9.67 18.65
N ILE A 15 3.91 10.27 17.69
CA ILE A 15 4.10 10.00 16.25
C ILE A 15 5.46 10.50 15.78
N ILE A 16 5.85 11.72 16.15
CA ILE A 16 7.17 12.29 15.82
C ILE A 16 8.29 11.42 16.38
N ASN A 17 8.12 10.94 17.61
CA ASN A 17 9.10 10.04 18.23
C ASN A 17 9.21 8.71 17.48
N SER A 18 8.10 8.12 17.03
CA SER A 18 8.11 6.91 16.20
C SER A 18 8.84 7.12 14.88
N ILE A 19 8.60 8.25 14.18
CA ILE A 19 9.30 8.59 12.94
C ILE A 19 10.81 8.68 13.15
N LYS A 20 11.25 9.33 14.24
CA LYS A 20 12.68 9.41 14.59
C LYS A 20 13.27 8.04 14.89
N LYS A 21 12.54 7.19 15.62
CA LYS A 21 12.99 5.83 15.95
C LYS A 21 13.10 4.94 14.72
N ASP A 22 12.18 5.06 13.77
CA ASP A 22 12.28 4.37 12.49
C ASP A 22 13.52 4.81 11.69
N ASN A 23 13.85 6.09 11.73
CA ASN A 23 15.07 6.60 11.13
C ASN A 23 16.34 6.07 11.81
N ASP A 24 16.35 5.98 13.15
CA ASP A 24 17.48 5.41 13.93
C ASP A 24 17.80 3.95 13.51
N LEU A 25 16.81 3.22 12.98
CA LEU A 25 16.98 1.84 12.47
C LEU A 25 17.57 1.78 11.05
N GLU A 26 17.75 2.94 10.42
CA GLU A 26 18.34 3.10 9.08
C GLU A 26 17.75 2.23 7.95
N PRO A 27 16.42 2.01 7.87
CA PRO A 27 15.86 1.17 6.82
C PRO A 27 16.11 1.76 5.42
N ASP A 28 16.10 0.91 4.40
CA ASP A 28 16.20 1.36 3.01
C ASP A 28 14.97 2.16 2.54
N ASN A 29 13.81 1.85 3.15
CA ASN A 29 12.52 2.41 2.79
C ASN A 29 11.67 2.67 4.03
N ILE A 30 11.01 3.83 4.09
CA ILE A 30 10.03 4.19 5.11
C ILE A 30 8.76 4.65 4.42
N THR A 31 7.62 4.07 4.77
CA THR A 31 6.31 4.59 4.36
C THR A 31 5.60 5.16 5.55
N ILE A 32 5.08 6.38 5.39
CA ILE A 32 4.18 6.98 6.37
C ILE A 32 2.77 6.96 5.79
N HIS A 33 1.92 6.12 6.37
CA HIS A 33 0.51 6.02 6.02
C HIS A 33 -0.33 6.80 7.03
N THR A 34 -1.41 7.44 6.59
CA THR A 34 -2.44 7.92 7.51
C THR A 34 -3.52 6.86 7.68
N LEU A 35 -4.03 6.69 8.90
CA LEU A 35 -5.07 5.70 9.19
C LEU A 35 -6.27 5.83 8.24
N SER A 36 -6.61 4.71 7.60
CA SER A 36 -7.81 4.52 6.77
C SER A 36 -8.62 3.36 7.33
N LEU A 37 -9.90 3.61 7.65
CA LEU A 37 -10.77 2.56 8.18
C LEU A 37 -11.19 1.57 7.10
N LYS A 38 -10.81 0.30 7.28
CA LYS A 38 -11.13 -0.81 6.38
C LYS A 38 -12.29 -1.63 6.92
N LYS A 39 -13.25 -1.96 6.05
CA LYS A 39 -14.35 -2.88 6.39
C LYS A 39 -13.76 -4.21 6.89
N GLY A 40 -14.28 -4.71 8.01
CA GLY A 40 -13.81 -5.94 8.66
C GLY A 40 -12.58 -5.76 9.55
N SER A 41 -12.12 -4.53 9.78
CA SER A 41 -11.18 -4.24 10.87
C SER A 41 -11.93 -3.95 12.15
N ARG A 42 -11.32 -4.26 13.29
CA ARG A 42 -11.87 -3.96 14.60
C ARG A 42 -12.24 -2.48 14.78
N LEU A 43 -11.38 -1.57 14.32
CA LEU A 43 -11.65 -0.12 14.39
C LEU A 43 -12.84 0.31 13.56
N TYR A 44 -13.09 -0.38 12.44
CA TYR A 44 -14.29 -0.14 11.64
C TYR A 44 -15.55 -0.62 12.37
N ASP A 45 -15.49 -1.80 12.99
CA ASP A 45 -16.61 -2.39 13.71
C ASP A 45 -16.95 -1.62 15.00
N GLU A 46 -15.95 -1.02 15.64
CA GLU A 46 -16.08 -0.12 16.79
C GLU A 46 -16.52 1.31 16.41
N ASN A 47 -16.75 1.59 15.12
CA ASN A 47 -17.07 2.93 14.59
C ASN A 47 -16.09 4.01 15.07
N PHE A 48 -14.79 3.69 15.10
CA PHE A 48 -13.78 4.65 15.50
C PHE A 48 -13.83 5.90 14.61
N ILE A 49 -13.77 7.08 15.23
CA ILE A 49 -13.67 8.36 14.54
C ILE A 49 -12.35 9.00 14.94
N ASN A 50 -11.53 9.33 13.94
CA ASN A 50 -10.35 10.15 14.13
C ASN A 50 -10.65 11.55 13.59
N ASP A 51 -10.89 12.48 14.50
CA ASP A 51 -11.20 13.89 14.24
C ASP A 51 -9.96 14.78 14.25
N LYS A 52 -8.78 14.22 14.57
CA LYS A 52 -7.53 14.97 14.62
C LYS A 52 -7.00 15.22 13.21
N ASP A 53 -6.50 16.43 13.01
CA ASP A 53 -5.68 16.77 11.86
C ASP A 53 -4.20 16.55 12.22
N TYR A 54 -3.50 15.80 11.38
CA TYR A 54 -2.07 15.49 11.52
C TYR A 54 -1.24 16.21 10.48
N TRP A 55 -1.78 17.27 9.85
CA TRP A 55 -1.10 18.03 8.82
C TRP A 55 0.30 18.50 9.25
N ASP A 56 0.44 18.98 10.47
CA ASP A 56 1.71 19.46 11.03
C ASP A 56 2.74 18.32 11.22
N VAL A 57 2.28 17.13 11.59
CA VAL A 57 3.09 15.91 11.66
C VAL A 57 3.52 15.47 10.26
N MET A 58 2.64 15.56 9.27
CA MET A 58 2.96 15.23 7.88
C MET A 58 3.92 16.26 7.25
N GLU A 59 3.84 17.53 7.63
CA GLU A 59 4.81 18.54 7.21
C GLU A 59 6.18 18.30 7.86
N PHE A 60 6.19 18.01 9.17
CA PHE A 60 7.39 17.61 9.89
C PHE A 60 8.05 16.39 9.24
N SER A 61 7.27 15.36 8.91
CA SER A 61 7.82 14.12 8.36
C SER A 61 8.45 14.32 7.00
N LYS A 62 7.84 15.13 6.12
CA LYS A 62 8.42 15.50 4.81
C LYS A 62 9.81 16.13 4.97
N LYS A 63 9.94 17.15 5.83
CA LYS A 63 11.20 17.84 6.10
C LYS A 63 12.24 16.90 6.72
N PHE A 64 11.83 16.17 7.76
CA PHE A 64 12.70 15.26 8.49
C PHE A 64 13.25 14.13 7.60
N MET A 65 12.43 13.55 6.73
CA MET A 65 12.86 12.52 5.80
C MET A 65 13.91 13.05 4.81
N GLU A 66 13.67 14.23 4.22
CA GLU A 66 14.60 14.85 3.29
C GLU A 66 15.96 15.16 3.94
N GLU A 67 15.95 15.73 5.15
CA GLU A 67 17.15 16.00 5.97
C GLU A 67 17.96 14.72 6.29
N ASN A 68 17.30 13.57 6.33
CA ASN A 68 17.91 12.26 6.61
C ASN A 68 18.13 11.41 5.34
N ASN A 69 18.18 12.03 4.16
CA ASN A 69 18.45 11.38 2.86
C ASN A 69 17.38 10.36 2.40
N TYR A 70 16.15 10.53 2.85
CA TYR A 70 14.98 9.81 2.36
C TYR A 70 14.16 10.70 1.42
N PHE A 71 14.03 10.27 0.17
CA PHE A 71 13.32 11.02 -0.86
C PHE A 71 11.96 10.39 -1.15
N PRO A 72 10.88 11.19 -1.26
CA PRO A 72 9.57 10.67 -1.62
C PRO A 72 9.60 10.08 -3.03
N TYR A 73 9.01 8.90 -3.23
CA TYR A 73 9.01 8.21 -4.53
C TYR A 73 7.64 7.66 -4.95
N TYR A 74 6.65 7.64 -4.05
CA TYR A 74 5.25 7.53 -4.42
C TYR A 74 4.36 8.23 -3.39
N LEU A 75 3.16 8.58 -3.84
CA LEU A 75 2.11 9.13 -3.00
C LEU A 75 0.75 8.62 -3.46
N TYR A 76 -0.09 8.25 -2.52
CA TYR A 76 -1.47 7.88 -2.84
C TYR A 76 -2.43 8.22 -1.70
N ARG A 77 -3.72 8.24 -2.00
CA ARG A 77 -4.79 8.48 -1.03
C ARG A 77 -5.79 7.33 -1.05
N GLN A 78 -6.28 6.97 0.12
CA GLN A 78 -7.28 5.93 0.35
C GLN A 78 -8.63 6.56 0.74
N LYS A 79 -9.72 5.84 0.46
CA LYS A 79 -11.04 6.20 0.97
C LYS A 79 -11.05 6.13 2.51
N ARG A 80 -11.80 7.02 3.17
CA ARG A 80 -11.98 7.03 4.64
C ARG A 80 -10.68 7.21 5.42
N MET A 81 -9.77 8.04 4.90
CA MET A 81 -8.63 8.55 5.67
C MET A 81 -9.08 9.72 6.56
N ALA A 82 -8.30 10.02 7.59
CA ALA A 82 -8.40 11.30 8.29
C ALA A 82 -8.24 12.49 7.31
N LEU A 83 -8.79 13.66 7.66
CA LEU A 83 -9.05 14.82 6.78
C LEU A 83 -7.94 15.12 5.75
N SER A 84 -6.71 15.32 6.23
CA SER A 84 -5.53 15.70 5.44
C SER A 84 -4.62 14.52 5.07
N GLY A 85 -5.13 13.29 5.17
CA GLY A 85 -4.32 12.09 5.06
C GLY A 85 -3.75 11.82 3.67
N GLU A 86 -2.43 11.63 3.63
CA GLU A 86 -1.66 11.12 2.50
C GLU A 86 -0.89 9.87 2.96
N ASN A 87 -0.59 8.97 2.02
CA ASN A 87 0.35 7.88 2.25
C ASN A 87 1.56 8.13 1.36
N ILE A 88 2.74 8.28 1.95
CA ILE A 88 3.95 8.67 1.24
C ILE A 88 5.03 7.63 1.50
N GLY A 89 5.56 7.06 0.42
CA GLY A 89 6.74 6.20 0.47
C GLY A 89 8.00 7.03 0.27
N TYR A 90 8.96 6.88 1.17
CA TYR A 90 10.29 7.48 1.10
C TYR A 90 11.36 6.41 0.98
N ALA A 91 12.41 6.69 0.23
CA ALA A 91 13.53 5.77 0.02
C ALA A 91 14.87 6.50 0.06
N LYS A 92 15.91 5.80 0.52
CA LYS A 92 17.28 6.22 0.25
C LYS A 92 17.56 6.15 -1.26
N LYS A 93 18.52 6.93 -1.75
CA LYS A 93 18.91 6.93 -3.17
C LYS A 93 19.30 5.52 -3.62
N GLY A 94 18.67 5.03 -4.69
CA GLY A 94 18.91 3.67 -5.21
C GLY A 94 18.05 2.58 -4.57
N HIS A 95 17.30 2.89 -3.52
CA HIS A 95 16.47 1.92 -2.77
C HIS A 95 14.97 2.10 -3.00
N ILE A 96 14.57 2.75 -4.10
CA ILE A 96 13.14 2.82 -4.47
C ILE A 96 12.60 1.41 -4.71
N CYS A 97 11.41 1.12 -4.18
CA CYS A 97 10.73 -0.12 -4.51
C CYS A 97 10.10 0.01 -5.90
N LYS A 98 10.79 -0.51 -6.93
CA LYS A 98 10.29 -0.51 -8.31
C LYS A 98 8.92 -1.17 -8.44
N TYR A 99 8.69 -2.26 -7.71
CA TYR A 99 7.40 -2.96 -7.71
C TYR A 99 6.25 -2.06 -7.23
N ASN A 100 6.47 -1.26 -6.17
CA ASN A 100 5.47 -0.32 -5.69
C ASN A 100 5.09 0.69 -6.78
N VAL A 101 6.09 1.27 -7.46
CA VAL A 101 5.86 2.22 -8.56
C VAL A 101 5.10 1.54 -9.71
N ILE A 102 5.60 0.41 -10.20
CA ILE A 102 4.99 -0.34 -11.31
C ILE A 102 3.54 -0.73 -11.00
N SER A 103 3.28 -1.20 -9.78
CA SER A 103 1.95 -1.62 -9.37
C SER A 103 0.97 -0.46 -9.19
N MET A 104 1.44 0.73 -8.80
CA MET A 104 0.60 1.91 -8.62
C MET A 104 0.36 2.67 -9.93
N GLU A 105 1.40 2.78 -10.76
CA GLU A 105 1.31 3.41 -12.10
C GLU A 105 0.59 2.52 -13.11
N GLU A 106 0.40 1.24 -12.79
CA GLU A 106 -0.31 0.31 -13.65
C GLU A 106 0.34 0.26 -15.05
N ILE A 107 1.65 0.01 -15.12
CA ILE A 107 2.41 0.06 -16.39
C ILE A 107 2.89 -1.29 -16.90
N GLU A 108 2.73 -2.35 -16.11
CA GLU A 108 3.17 -3.70 -16.44
C GLU A 108 2.13 -4.75 -16.03
N ASP A 109 2.28 -5.93 -16.59
CA ASP A 109 1.55 -7.11 -16.15
C ASP A 109 1.98 -7.54 -14.75
N ILE A 110 1.00 -7.95 -13.93
CA ILE A 110 1.21 -8.47 -12.59
C ILE A 110 0.53 -9.83 -12.51
N LEU A 111 1.31 -10.88 -12.27
CA LEU A 111 0.80 -12.22 -11.95
C LEU A 111 0.87 -12.44 -10.44
N GLY A 112 -0.28 -12.39 -9.78
CA GLY A 112 -0.37 -12.59 -8.34
C GLY A 112 -0.63 -14.05 -7.98
N PHE A 113 0.19 -14.69 -7.16
CA PHE A 113 0.03 -16.08 -6.69
C PHE A 113 -0.38 -16.13 -5.22
N GLY A 114 -1.02 -17.23 -4.80
CA GLY A 114 -1.50 -17.40 -3.43
C GLY A 114 -2.98 -17.04 -3.26
N ILE A 115 -3.50 -17.36 -2.08
CA ILE A 115 -4.87 -17.01 -1.66
C ILE A 115 -5.07 -15.48 -1.72
N SER A 116 -6.24 -15.03 -2.14
CA SER A 116 -6.60 -13.60 -2.26
C SER A 116 -5.73 -12.74 -3.18
N SER A 117 -4.74 -13.30 -3.88
CA SER A 117 -3.92 -12.53 -4.81
C SER A 117 -4.76 -12.03 -5.99
N SER A 118 -4.33 -10.92 -6.59
CA SER A 118 -4.90 -10.46 -7.85
C SER A 118 -3.87 -10.52 -8.96
N SER A 119 -4.29 -10.94 -10.14
CA SER A 119 -3.50 -10.78 -11.37
C SER A 119 -4.11 -9.66 -12.21
N LYS A 120 -3.26 -8.98 -12.97
CA LYS A 120 -3.61 -7.82 -13.78
C LYS A 120 -2.80 -7.88 -15.07
N ILE A 121 -3.45 -8.07 -16.21
CA ILE A 121 -2.79 -8.20 -17.51
C ILE A 121 -3.27 -7.05 -18.40
N MET A 122 -2.33 -6.37 -19.04
CA MET A 122 -2.55 -5.29 -19.99
C MET A 122 -2.80 -5.88 -21.39
N ASP A 123 -3.91 -5.50 -22.01
CA ASP A 123 -4.18 -5.81 -23.42
C ASP A 123 -3.47 -4.82 -24.37
N LYS A 124 -3.54 -5.07 -25.68
CA LYS A 124 -2.95 -4.21 -26.71
C LYS A 124 -3.51 -2.78 -26.74
N ASN A 125 -4.70 -2.58 -26.20
CA ASN A 125 -5.35 -1.27 -26.13
C ASN A 125 -5.02 -0.54 -24.83
N HIS A 126 -4.03 -1.03 -24.07
CA HIS A 126 -3.63 -0.52 -22.76
C HIS A 126 -4.75 -0.56 -21.70
N ASN A 127 -5.74 -1.45 -21.86
CA ASN A 127 -6.71 -1.72 -20.81
C ASN A 127 -6.24 -2.89 -19.95
N PHE A 128 -6.56 -2.82 -18.67
CA PHE A 128 -6.21 -3.88 -17.74
C PHE A 128 -7.36 -4.81 -17.42
N LYS A 129 -7.14 -6.08 -17.66
CA LYS A 129 -7.99 -7.16 -17.17
C LYS A 129 -7.49 -7.64 -15.82
N ARG A 130 -8.30 -7.45 -14.78
CA ARG A 130 -8.01 -7.90 -13.42
C ARG A 130 -8.76 -9.17 -13.08
N THR A 131 -8.07 -10.13 -12.48
CA THR A 131 -8.66 -11.35 -11.93
C THR A 131 -8.19 -11.57 -10.50
N PHE A 132 -8.96 -12.33 -9.73
CA PHE A 132 -8.71 -12.58 -8.31
C PHE A 132 -8.69 -14.07 -8.04
N ASN A 133 -7.71 -14.51 -7.27
CA ASN A 133 -7.74 -15.83 -6.66
C ASN A 133 -8.79 -15.87 -5.55
N TYR A 134 -9.23 -17.07 -5.19
CA TYR A 134 -10.19 -17.25 -4.10
C TYR A 134 -9.67 -16.67 -2.79
N LYS A 135 -10.58 -16.04 -2.04
CA LYS A 135 -10.28 -15.47 -0.72
C LYS A 135 -10.31 -16.50 0.40
N SER A 136 -11.09 -17.56 0.23
CA SER A 136 -11.19 -18.68 1.15
C SER A 136 -10.04 -19.66 0.91
N LEU A 137 -9.41 -20.11 1.99
CA LEU A 137 -8.32 -21.07 1.90
C LEU A 137 -8.80 -22.41 1.34
N ASN A 138 -10.00 -22.83 1.76
CA ASN A 138 -10.60 -24.07 1.29
C ASN A 138 -10.87 -24.02 -0.23
N ASP A 139 -11.43 -22.92 -0.72
CA ASP A 139 -11.68 -22.75 -2.15
C ASP A 139 -10.36 -22.66 -2.94
N TYR A 140 -9.37 -21.93 -2.40
CA TYR A 140 -8.06 -21.81 -3.04
C TYR A 140 -7.38 -23.17 -3.22
N ILE A 141 -7.38 -24.00 -2.18
CA ILE A 141 -6.77 -25.34 -2.22
C ILE A 141 -7.55 -26.27 -3.15
N ASN A 142 -8.87 -26.36 -2.98
CA ASN A 142 -9.70 -27.33 -3.70
C ASN A 142 -9.91 -26.96 -5.18
N ARG A 143 -9.68 -25.70 -5.55
CA ARG A 143 -9.92 -25.17 -6.90
C ARG A 143 -8.69 -24.53 -7.52
N ILE A 144 -7.50 -24.97 -7.11
CA ILE A 144 -6.24 -24.43 -7.64
C ILE A 144 -6.13 -24.63 -9.17
N ASN A 145 -6.66 -25.73 -9.70
CA ASN A 145 -6.66 -26.01 -11.14
C ASN A 145 -7.48 -24.98 -11.93
N ASP A 146 -8.63 -24.54 -11.40
CA ASP A 146 -9.43 -23.47 -12.01
C ASP A 146 -8.62 -22.16 -12.11
N ILE A 147 -7.87 -21.84 -11.05
CA ILE A 147 -7.01 -20.65 -11.01
C ILE A 147 -5.90 -20.75 -12.07
N ILE A 148 -5.26 -21.92 -12.18
CA ILE A 148 -4.19 -22.15 -13.15
C ILE A 148 -4.74 -21.98 -14.58
N LEU A 149 -5.83 -22.65 -14.91
CA LEU A 149 -6.46 -22.56 -16.23
C LEU A 149 -6.91 -21.13 -16.56
N MET A 150 -7.53 -20.44 -15.60
CA MET A 150 -7.89 -19.03 -15.75
C MET A 150 -6.66 -18.19 -16.10
N LYS A 151 -5.56 -18.34 -15.38
CA LYS A 151 -4.33 -17.56 -15.62
C LYS A 151 -3.67 -17.86 -16.95
N LEU A 152 -3.60 -19.12 -17.37
CA LEU A 152 -3.11 -19.49 -18.70
C LEU A 152 -3.92 -18.78 -19.78
N SER A 153 -5.25 -18.82 -19.68
CA SER A 153 -6.13 -18.14 -20.63
C SER A 153 -5.98 -16.60 -20.64
N LEU A 154 -5.56 -15.99 -19.53
CA LEU A 154 -5.30 -14.54 -19.47
C LEU A 154 -4.01 -14.17 -20.21
N ILE A 155 -2.99 -15.02 -20.09
CA ILE A 155 -1.68 -14.80 -20.72
C ILE A 155 -1.80 -15.04 -22.22
N GLU A 156 -2.45 -16.12 -22.65
CA GLU A 156 -2.63 -16.46 -24.07
C GLU A 156 -3.40 -15.37 -24.84
N LYS A 157 -4.40 -14.77 -24.21
CA LYS A 157 -5.23 -13.72 -24.82
C LYS A 157 -4.63 -12.32 -24.77
N LYS A 158 -3.42 -12.17 -24.22
CA LYS A 158 -2.74 -10.87 -24.16
C LYS A 158 -2.46 -10.33 -25.57
N ASP A 159 -2.13 -11.25 -26.48
CA ASP A 159 -1.78 -10.95 -27.87
C ASP A 159 -2.99 -10.99 -28.81
N GLU A 160 -4.22 -11.01 -28.31
CA GLU A 160 -5.45 -10.82 -29.10
C GLU A 160 -5.87 -9.34 -29.08
#